data_AF-A0A0Q7QNV1-F1
#
_entry.id   AF-A0A0Q7QNV1-F1
#
_cell.length_a   1.000
_cell.length_b   1.000
_cell.length_c   1.000
_cell.angle_alpha   90.00
_cell.angle_beta   90.00
_cell.angle_gamma   90.00
#
_symmetry.space_group_name_H-M   'P 1'
#
loop_
_entity.id
_entity.type
_entity.pdbx_description
1 polymer ?
#
loop_
_entity_poly.entity_id
_entity_poly.type
_entity_poly.pdbx_seq_one_letter_code
_entity_poly.pdbx_strand_id
1 'polypeptide(L)'
;MSIRMILAASAALAFAVPAFAQDGPAAPPAAEAVDPAEAALDAKGEAFGARMEAMGGEMQAAVTAAAGDTAAADAALDAIVARYQPDADAFSAELKAFFDAKAAAGTEEEKAEMASAASTVVPMIQGLPAMVRGQITQAAAAAAAPAAPATPQ
;
A
#
# COMPACT_ATOMS: atom_id res chain seq x y z
N MET A 1 15.46 39.07 10.82
CA MET A 1 14.87 39.95 11.85
C MET A 1 13.69 40.69 11.23
N SER A 2 12.56 40.76 11.97
CA SER A 2 11.43 41.72 11.83
C SER A 2 10.51 41.50 10.61
N ILE A 3 9.36 40.81 10.71
CA ILE A 3 8.05 41.15 11.35
C ILE A 3 7.43 42.43 10.77
N ARG A 4 6.23 42.29 10.15
CA ARG A 4 4.95 43.02 10.39
C ARG A 4 4.05 42.92 9.14
N MET A 5 2.98 42.13 9.22
CA MET A 5 1.61 42.62 9.50
C MET A 5 1.11 43.63 8.47
N ILE A 6 0.26 43.20 7.52
CA ILE A 6 -0.96 43.94 7.16
C ILE A 6 -2.09 42.94 6.91
N LEU A 7 -2.95 42.86 7.93
CA LEU A 7 -4.35 42.46 7.89
C LEU A 7 -5.14 43.55 7.16
N ALA A 8 -5.94 43.21 6.15
CA ALA A 8 -6.98 44.10 5.63
C ALA A 8 -8.24 43.30 5.29
N ALA A 9 -9.15 43.27 6.27
CA ALA A 9 -10.54 42.92 6.08
C ALA A 9 -11.21 43.93 5.12
N SER A 10 -12.06 43.45 4.22
CA SER A 10 -13.00 44.30 3.50
C SER A 10 -14.33 43.57 3.41
N ALA A 11 -15.19 43.87 4.38
CA ALA A 11 -16.58 43.47 4.41
C ALA A 11 -17.39 44.30 3.39
N ALA A 12 -18.25 43.59 2.65
CA ALA A 12 -19.54 44.00 2.10
C ALA A 12 -19.70 45.42 1.53
N LEU A 13 -19.80 45.52 0.20
CA LEU A 13 -20.67 46.51 -0.44
C LEU A 13 -21.79 45.77 -1.18
N ALA A 14 -22.95 45.71 -0.52
CA ALA A 14 -24.21 45.39 -1.16
C ALA A 14 -24.64 46.58 -2.02
N PHE A 15 -24.76 46.36 -3.34
CA PHE A 15 -25.58 47.18 -4.21
C PHE A 15 -26.67 46.31 -4.82
N ALA A 16 -27.89 46.83 -4.80
CA ALA A 16 -29.13 46.13 -5.10
C ALA A 16 -29.56 46.32 -6.58
N VAL A 17 -29.86 45.19 -7.26
CA VAL A 17 -30.96 44.95 -8.26
C VAL A 17 -30.78 45.59 -9.68
N PRO A 18 -31.13 44.96 -10.83
CA PRO A 18 -32.17 43.93 -11.07
C PRO A 18 -31.78 42.65 -11.81
N ALA A 19 -32.62 41.64 -11.60
CA ALA A 19 -32.59 40.33 -12.24
C ALA A 19 -32.72 40.40 -13.77
N PHE A 20 -31.68 39.92 -14.45
CA PHE A 20 -31.76 39.25 -15.74
C PHE A 20 -30.79 38.06 -15.70
N ALA A 21 -31.36 36.86 -15.61
CA ALA A 21 -30.83 35.54 -15.97
C ALA A 21 -29.35 35.41 -16.43
N GLN A 22 -28.40 35.59 -15.52
CA GLN A 22 -27.02 35.14 -15.67
C GLN A 22 -26.55 34.55 -14.34
N ASP A 23 -26.93 33.31 -14.06
CA ASP A 23 -26.29 32.50 -13.03
C ASP A 23 -25.39 31.52 -13.80
N GLY A 24 -24.25 31.95 -14.30
CA GLY A 24 -23.00 32.11 -13.54
C GLY A 24 -22.03 31.07 -14.11
N PRO A 25 -20.70 31.29 -14.18
CA PRO A 25 -19.81 30.17 -14.46
C PRO A 25 -20.15 29.07 -13.45
N ALA A 26 -20.55 27.90 -13.95
CA ALA A 26 -20.81 26.73 -13.13
C ALA A 26 -19.67 26.64 -12.12
N ALA A 27 -20.01 26.62 -10.82
CA ALA A 27 -19.02 26.49 -9.77
C ALA A 27 -18.05 25.38 -10.18
N PRO A 28 -16.72 25.61 -10.13
CA PRO A 28 -15.79 24.53 -10.38
C PRO A 28 -16.22 23.36 -9.48
N PRO A 29 -16.26 22.12 -10.00
CA PRO A 29 -16.60 20.98 -9.17
C PRO A 29 -15.74 21.09 -7.92
N ALA A 30 -16.37 21.04 -6.75
CA ALA A 30 -15.64 21.03 -5.49
C ALA A 30 -14.55 19.97 -5.65
N ALA A 31 -13.29 20.39 -5.61
CA ALA A 31 -12.20 19.44 -5.61
C ALA A 31 -12.51 18.48 -4.46
N GLU A 32 -12.77 17.21 -4.79
CA GLU A 32 -13.00 16.17 -3.81
C GLU A 32 -11.78 16.22 -2.89
N ALA A 33 -12.00 16.72 -1.67
CA ALA A 33 -10.95 16.78 -0.69
C ALA A 33 -10.57 15.33 -0.41
N VAL A 34 -9.41 14.91 -0.93
CA VAL A 34 -8.85 13.58 -0.66
C VAL A 34 -8.92 13.37 0.85
N ASP A 35 -9.64 12.32 1.26
CA ASP A 35 -9.80 11.98 2.67
C ASP A 35 -8.39 11.82 3.26
N PRO A 36 -8.02 12.61 4.28
CA PRO A 36 -6.67 12.56 4.84
C PRO A 36 -6.32 11.16 5.38
N ALA A 37 -7.32 10.35 5.77
CA ALA A 37 -7.10 8.97 6.18
C ALA A 37 -6.75 8.07 4.99
N GLU A 38 -7.35 8.29 3.82
CA GLU A 38 -7.00 7.56 2.58
C GLU A 38 -5.59 7.92 2.12
N ALA A 39 -5.22 9.20 2.09
CA ALA A 39 -3.88 9.62 1.73
C ALA A 39 -2.81 9.06 2.69
N ALA A 40 -3.10 8.99 3.99
CA ALA A 40 -2.20 8.41 4.97
C ALA A 40 -2.05 6.89 4.79
N LEU A 41 -3.13 6.18 4.46
CA LEU A 41 -3.09 4.74 4.19
C LEU A 41 -2.30 4.45 2.91
N ASP A 42 -2.49 5.25 1.86
CA ASP A 42 -1.78 5.10 0.59
C ASP A 42 -0.27 5.26 0.76
N ALA A 43 0.17 6.33 1.43
CA ALA A 43 1.58 6.55 1.75
C ALA A 43 2.20 5.39 2.56
N LYS A 44 1.42 4.77 3.45
CA LYS A 44 1.88 3.58 4.19
C LYS A 44 1.89 2.33 3.33
N GLY A 45 0.97 2.20 2.38
CA GLY A 45 0.98 1.16 1.36
C GLY A 45 2.22 1.23 0.49
N GLU A 46 2.60 2.43 0.03
CA GLU A 46 3.85 2.66 -0.70
C GLU A 46 5.08 2.27 0.14
N ALA A 47 5.12 2.70 1.41
CA ALA A 47 6.21 2.36 2.31
C ALA A 47 6.30 0.85 2.56
N PHE A 48 5.16 0.18 2.74
CA PHE A 48 5.10 -1.27 2.88
C PHE A 48 5.55 -1.99 1.60
N GLY A 49 5.12 -1.51 0.42
CA GLY A 49 5.58 -2.01 -0.88
C GLY A 49 7.10 -1.95 -1.01
N ALA A 50 7.70 -0.78 -0.72
CA ALA A 50 9.15 -0.61 -0.73
C ALA A 50 9.88 -1.56 0.25
N ARG A 51 9.28 -1.86 1.41
CA ARG A 51 9.81 -2.86 2.34
C ARG A 51 9.75 -4.27 1.77
N MET A 52 8.67 -4.66 1.10
CA MET A 52 8.56 -5.99 0.47
C MET A 52 9.53 -6.15 -0.71
N GLU A 53 9.77 -5.09 -1.48
CA GLU A 53 10.79 -5.08 -2.54
C GLU A 53 12.20 -5.26 -1.96
N ALA A 54 12.53 -4.51 -0.89
CA ALA A 54 13.80 -4.66 -0.18
C ALA A 54 13.98 -6.09 0.35
N MET A 55 12.93 -6.66 0.95
CA MET A 55 12.92 -8.05 1.41
C MET A 55 13.23 -9.03 0.27
N GLY A 56 12.58 -8.87 -0.89
CA GLY A 56 12.84 -9.70 -2.06
C GLY A 56 14.30 -9.63 -2.52
N GLY A 57 14.88 -8.42 -2.54
CA GLY A 57 16.30 -8.23 -2.86
C GLY A 57 17.24 -8.91 -1.85
N GLU A 58 16.96 -8.78 -0.55
CA GLU A 58 17.74 -9.43 0.50
C GLU A 58 17.66 -10.96 0.41
N MET A 59 16.48 -11.50 0.10
CA MET A 59 16.27 -12.95 -0.08
C MET A 59 17.05 -13.49 -1.29
N GLN A 60 17.04 -12.79 -2.42
CA GLN A 60 17.84 -13.16 -3.60
C GLN A 60 19.34 -13.13 -3.31
N ALA A 61 19.80 -12.10 -2.59
CA ALA A 61 21.19 -12.02 -2.16
C ALA A 61 21.56 -13.17 -1.21
N ALA A 62 20.68 -13.55 -0.28
CA ALA A 62 20.89 -14.66 0.64
C ALA A 62 21.00 -16.01 -0.10
N VAL A 63 20.13 -16.28 -1.07
CA VAL A 63 20.21 -17.49 -1.90
C VAL A 63 21.51 -17.54 -2.70
N THR A 64 21.93 -16.40 -3.26
CA THR A 64 23.20 -16.31 -4.00
C THR A 64 24.39 -16.56 -3.08
N ALA A 65 24.39 -15.97 -1.88
CA ALA A 65 25.45 -16.13 -0.88
C ALA A 65 25.54 -17.57 -0.34
N ALA A 66 24.43 -18.31 -0.32
CA ALA A 66 24.41 -19.70 0.09
C ALA A 66 25.11 -20.64 -0.93
N ALA A 67 25.37 -20.19 -2.15
CA ALA A 67 26.18 -20.91 -3.16
C ALA A 67 25.76 -22.37 -3.40
N GLY A 68 24.45 -22.65 -3.34
CA GLY A 68 23.88 -24.00 -3.54
C GLY A 68 23.68 -24.81 -2.25
N ASP A 69 24.05 -24.29 -1.09
CA ASP A 69 23.68 -24.87 0.20
C ASP A 69 22.21 -24.52 0.53
N THR A 70 21.32 -25.47 0.25
CA THR A 70 19.88 -25.30 0.49
C THR A 70 19.55 -25.05 1.95
N ALA A 71 20.26 -25.68 2.89
CA ALA A 71 19.99 -25.52 4.33
C ALA A 71 20.38 -24.11 4.81
N ALA A 72 21.52 -23.61 4.34
CA ALA A 72 21.93 -22.24 4.61
C ALA A 72 20.98 -21.21 3.97
N ALA A 73 20.54 -21.46 2.72
CA ALA A 73 19.57 -20.60 2.05
C ALA A 73 18.23 -20.57 2.81
N ASP A 74 17.66 -21.71 3.19
CA ASP A 74 16.41 -21.77 3.93
C ASP A 74 16.49 -21.05 5.28
N ALA A 75 17.56 -21.26 6.04
CA ALA A 75 17.76 -20.58 7.31
C ALA A 75 17.84 -19.05 7.16
N ALA A 76 18.51 -18.58 6.10
CA ALA A 76 18.61 -17.16 5.81
C ALA A 76 17.27 -16.57 5.37
N LEU A 77 16.52 -17.28 4.51
CA LEU A 77 15.19 -16.86 4.06
C LEU A 77 14.21 -16.78 5.23
N ASP A 78 14.21 -17.77 6.13
CA ASP A 78 13.34 -17.76 7.31
C ASP A 78 13.68 -16.60 8.26
N ALA A 79 14.97 -16.30 8.46
CA ALA A 79 15.41 -15.15 9.24
C ALA A 79 14.95 -13.82 8.61
N ILE A 80 15.00 -13.72 7.28
CA ILE A 80 14.51 -12.54 6.56
C ILE A 80 12.99 -12.41 6.71
N VAL A 81 12.22 -13.47 6.47
CA VAL A 81 10.75 -13.47 6.67
C VAL A 81 10.41 -13.02 8.08
N ALA A 82 11.05 -13.59 9.09
CA ALA A 82 10.77 -13.26 10.49
C ALA A 82 11.01 -11.78 10.83
N ARG A 83 11.97 -11.13 10.16
CA ARG A 83 12.25 -9.69 10.34
C ARG A 83 11.21 -8.79 9.67
N TYR A 84 10.61 -9.24 8.56
CA TYR A 84 9.63 -8.47 7.79
C TYR A 84 8.17 -8.78 8.15
N GLN A 85 7.89 -9.92 8.79
CA GLN A 85 6.54 -10.29 9.24
C GLN A 85 5.86 -9.20 10.09
N PRO A 86 6.54 -8.54 11.06
CA PRO A 86 5.93 -7.47 11.84
C PRO A 86 5.49 -6.27 11.00
N ASP A 87 6.19 -5.96 9.89
CA ASP A 87 5.80 -4.87 8.99
C ASP A 87 4.50 -5.23 8.25
N ALA A 88 4.35 -6.48 7.80
CA ALA A 88 3.12 -6.98 7.17
C ALA A 88 1.95 -7.04 8.15
N ASP A 89 2.18 -7.53 9.37
CA ASP A 89 1.17 -7.57 10.42
C ASP A 89 0.69 -6.16 10.78
N ALA A 90 1.63 -5.21 10.96
CA ALA A 90 1.31 -3.82 11.26
C ALA A 90 0.49 -3.16 10.15
N PHE A 91 0.92 -3.27 8.89
CA PHE A 91 0.17 -2.67 7.77
C PHE A 91 -1.22 -3.30 7.62
N SER A 92 -1.33 -4.62 7.77
CA SER A 92 -2.63 -5.32 7.71
C SER A 92 -3.59 -4.87 8.82
N ALA A 93 -3.08 -4.62 10.03
CA ALA A 93 -3.88 -4.12 11.15
C ALA A 93 -4.41 -2.70 10.90
N GLU A 94 -3.58 -1.84 10.30
CA GLU A 94 -4.00 -0.49 9.92
C GLU A 94 -5.02 -0.48 8.79
N LEU A 95 -4.82 -1.32 7.77
CA LEU A 95 -5.78 -1.49 6.68
C LEU A 95 -7.13 -1.99 7.20
N LYS A 96 -7.11 -2.95 8.13
CA LYS A 96 -8.32 -3.40 8.81
C LYS A 96 -9.00 -2.26 9.56
N ALA A 97 -8.25 -1.47 10.31
CA ALA A 97 -8.81 -0.33 11.04
C ALA A 97 -9.43 0.70 10.09
N PHE A 98 -8.83 0.92 8.92
CA PHE A 98 -9.40 1.76 7.87
C PHE A 98 -10.73 1.20 7.34
N PHE A 99 -10.80 -0.09 7.01
CA PHE A 99 -12.05 -0.72 6.58
C PHE A 99 -13.13 -0.64 7.66
N ASP A 100 -12.78 -0.88 8.92
CA ASP A 100 -13.72 -0.77 10.04
C ASP A 100 -14.24 0.67 10.21
N ALA A 101 -13.39 1.69 9.98
CA ALA A 101 -13.78 3.10 10.02
C ALA A 101 -14.71 3.49 8.86
N LYS A 102 -14.42 3.06 7.63
CA LYS A 102 -15.31 3.30 6.46
C LYS A 102 -16.64 2.56 6.63
N ALA A 103 -16.60 1.31 7.09
CA ALA A 103 -17.80 0.54 7.39
C ALA A 103 -18.68 1.24 8.44
N ALA A 104 -18.10 1.78 9.51
CA ALA A 104 -18.86 2.50 10.54
C ALA A 104 -19.62 3.73 10.00
N ALA A 105 -19.10 4.38 8.96
CA ALA A 105 -19.72 5.53 8.30
C ALA A 105 -20.74 5.17 7.21
N GLY A 106 -20.75 3.91 6.74
CA GLY A 106 -21.60 3.42 5.66
C GLY A 106 -22.92 2.77 6.11
N THR A 107 -23.73 2.41 5.10
CA THR A 107 -24.94 1.59 5.22
C THR A 107 -24.60 0.14 5.61
N GLU A 108 -25.61 -0.68 5.96
CA GLU A 108 -25.38 -2.10 6.28
C GLU A 108 -24.80 -2.90 5.09
N GLU A 109 -25.19 -2.58 3.87
CA GLU A 109 -24.64 -3.21 2.67
C GLU A 109 -23.17 -2.85 2.47
N GLU A 110 -22.80 -1.58 2.63
CA GLU A 110 -21.39 -1.15 2.59
C GLU A 110 -20.56 -1.77 3.71
N LYS A 111 -21.13 -1.93 4.91
CA LYS A 111 -20.48 -2.65 6.01
C LYS A 111 -20.17 -4.10 5.65
N ALA A 112 -21.14 -4.80 5.05
CA ALA A 112 -20.97 -6.19 4.62
C ALA A 112 -19.91 -6.30 3.53
N GLU A 113 -19.90 -5.38 2.56
CA GLU A 113 -18.89 -5.33 1.51
C GLU A 113 -17.48 -5.09 2.07
N MET A 114 -17.32 -4.08 2.94
CA MET A 114 -16.03 -3.76 3.57
C MET A 114 -15.53 -4.90 4.45
N ALA A 115 -16.41 -5.58 5.18
CA ALA A 115 -16.05 -6.76 5.97
C ALA A 115 -15.57 -7.92 5.08
N SER A 116 -16.24 -8.13 3.94
CA SER A 116 -15.83 -9.12 2.94
C SER A 116 -14.46 -8.76 2.35
N ALA A 117 -14.25 -7.50 1.96
CA ALA A 117 -12.97 -7.03 1.43
C ALA A 117 -11.84 -7.22 2.46
N ALA A 118 -12.04 -6.79 3.70
CA ALA A 118 -11.07 -6.96 4.78
C ALA A 118 -10.72 -8.44 5.02
N SER A 119 -11.71 -9.34 4.95
CA SER A 119 -11.50 -10.78 5.14
C SER A 119 -10.63 -11.44 4.07
N THR A 120 -10.50 -10.81 2.90
CA THR A 120 -9.67 -11.29 1.79
C THR A 120 -8.30 -10.60 1.78
N VAL A 121 -8.28 -9.28 1.93
CA VAL A 121 -7.06 -8.48 1.74
C VAL A 121 -6.12 -8.55 2.95
N VAL A 122 -6.65 -8.52 4.18
CA VAL A 122 -5.84 -8.57 5.41
C VAL A 122 -4.98 -9.85 5.47
N PRO A 123 -5.53 -11.07 5.32
CA PRO A 123 -4.70 -12.28 5.35
C PRO A 123 -3.77 -12.37 4.14
N MET A 124 -4.15 -11.82 2.99
CA MET A 124 -3.27 -11.76 1.82
C MET A 124 -2.01 -10.94 2.14
N ILE A 125 -2.16 -9.76 2.76
CA ILE A 125 -1.03 -8.91 3.14
C ILE A 125 -0.14 -9.60 4.18
N GLN A 126 -0.75 -10.22 5.20
CA GLN A 126 -0.01 -10.98 6.22
C GLN A 126 0.78 -12.14 5.62
N GLY A 127 0.28 -12.74 4.54
CA GLY A 127 0.93 -13.83 3.82
C GLY A 127 2.00 -13.42 2.81
N LEU A 128 2.15 -12.12 2.51
CA LEU A 128 3.10 -11.64 1.48
C LEU A 128 4.55 -12.07 1.75
N PRO A 129 5.11 -11.95 2.98
CA PRO A 129 6.48 -12.39 3.24
C PRO A 129 6.72 -13.86 2.91
N ALA A 130 5.79 -14.73 3.32
CA ALA A 130 5.86 -16.16 3.03
C ALA A 130 5.68 -16.46 1.53
N MET A 131 4.79 -15.73 0.84
CA MET A 131 4.60 -15.86 -0.60
C MET A 131 5.88 -15.51 -1.36
N VAL A 132 6.52 -14.38 -1.04
CA VAL A 132 7.77 -13.95 -1.69
C VAL A 132 8.88 -14.97 -1.45
N ARG A 133 9.00 -15.49 -0.22
CA ARG A 133 9.93 -16.60 0.06
C ARG A 133 9.66 -17.78 -0.88
N GLY A 134 8.42 -18.25 -0.95
CA GLY A 134 8.04 -19.38 -1.80
C GLY A 134 8.39 -19.18 -3.27
N GLN A 135 8.18 -17.99 -3.81
CA GLN A 135 8.55 -17.64 -5.18
C GLN A 135 10.07 -17.69 -5.39
N ILE A 136 10.86 -17.21 -4.44
CA ILE A 136 12.32 -17.23 -4.52
C ILE A 136 12.87 -18.66 -4.43
N THR A 137 12.34 -19.48 -3.53
CA THR A 137 12.72 -20.90 -3.44
C THR A 137 12.37 -21.65 -4.73
N GLN A 138 11.20 -21.38 -5.32
CA GLN A 138 10.81 -21.96 -6.61
C GLN A 138 11.76 -21.53 -7.74
N ALA A 139 12.10 -20.24 -7.82
CA ALA A 139 13.02 -19.71 -8.81
C ALA A 139 14.43 -20.31 -8.66
N ALA A 140 14.92 -20.45 -7.43
CA ALA A 140 16.21 -21.07 -7.13
C ALA A 140 16.24 -22.55 -7.54
N ALA A 141 15.17 -23.30 -7.25
CA ALA A 141 15.04 -24.70 -7.66
C ALA A 141 15.02 -24.86 -9.19
N ALA A 142 14.34 -23.96 -9.90
CA ALA A 142 14.30 -23.97 -11.37
C ALA A 142 15.69 -23.68 -11.97
N ALA A 143 16.47 -22.77 -11.38
CA ALA A 143 17.82 -22.44 -11.82
C ALA A 143 18.84 -23.57 -11.60
N ALA A 144 18.62 -24.43 -10.60
CA ALA A 144 19.48 -25.57 -10.30
C ALA A 144 19.20 -26.81 -11.18
N ALA A 145 18.14 -26.81 -11.99
CA ALA A 145 17.84 -27.92 -12.89
C ALA A 145 18.90 -28.04 -13.99
N PRO A 146 19.51 -29.23 -14.21
CA PRO A 146 20.50 -29.40 -15.26
C PRO A 146 19.86 -29.15 -16.64
N ALA A 147 20.56 -28.41 -17.50
CA ALA A 147 20.17 -28.26 -18.90
C ALA A 147 20.06 -29.65 -19.53
N ALA A 148 18.86 -30.03 -19.99
CA ALA A 148 18.66 -31.27 -20.72
C ALA A 148 19.64 -31.32 -21.90
N PRO A 149 20.30 -32.46 -22.17
CA PRO A 149 21.22 -32.56 -23.29
C PRO A 149 20.48 -32.25 -24.57
N ALA A 150 20.95 -31.24 -25.32
CA ALA A 150 20.50 -30.99 -26.67
C ALA A 150 20.77 -32.25 -27.48
N THR A 151 19.72 -33.00 -27.82
CA THR A 151 19.82 -34.10 -28.76
C THR A 151 20.16 -33.51 -30.13
N PRO A 152 21.34 -33.81 -30.71
CA PRO A 152 21.59 -33.48 -32.10
C PRO A 152 20.67 -34.37 -32.94
N GLN A 153 19.89 -33.75 -33.83
CA GLN A 153 19.15 -34.45 -34.89
C GLN A 153 20.09 -34.91 -36.00
#